data_AF-A0A6M8SKE0-F1
#
_entry.id   AF-A0A6M8SKE0-F1
#
_cell.length_a   1.000
_cell.length_b   1.000
_cell.length_c   1.000
_cell.angle_alpha   90.00
_cell.angle_beta   90.00
_cell.angle_gamma   90.00
#
_symmetry.space_group_name_H-M   'P 1'
#
loop_
_entity.id
_entity.type
_entity.pdbx_description
1 polymer ?
#
loop_
_entity_poly.entity_id
_entity_poly.type
_entity_poly.pdbx_seq_one_letter_code
_entity_poly.pdbx_strand_id
1 'polypeptide(L)'
;MMDLTRIGIFFELLERELAGQPDLHADLMAVVQFEPQILLPWLPVIDMAEHKLGDLNTVVKWITCPHLELNGMSPASLVGSADGVERVSQLLAQYAPLPPWRNPQGSDQTEPQA
;
A
#
# COMPACT_ATOMS: atom_id res chain seq x y z
N MET A 1 -6.53 -8.51 8.38
CA MET A 1 -6.44 -7.50 9.44
C MET A 1 -5.02 -7.50 9.91
N MET A 2 -4.31 -6.40 9.65
CA MET A 2 -2.93 -6.20 10.08
C MET A 2 -2.78 -6.39 11.58
N ASP A 3 -1.81 -7.20 11.98
CA ASP A 3 -1.38 -7.36 13.37
C ASP A 3 -0.17 -6.47 13.70
N LEU A 4 0.18 -6.36 14.97
CA LEU A 4 1.26 -5.49 15.44
C LEU A 4 2.63 -5.83 14.84
N THR A 5 2.90 -7.10 14.55
CA THR A 5 4.16 -7.53 13.92
C THR A 5 4.21 -7.04 12.46
N ARG A 6 3.09 -7.20 11.73
CA ARG A 6 3.00 -6.72 10.33
C ARG A 6 3.05 -5.20 10.23
N ILE A 7 2.46 -4.49 11.19
CA ILE A 7 2.56 -3.04 11.29
C ILE A 7 4.03 -2.62 11.47
N GLY A 8 4.77 -3.28 12.36
CA GLY A 8 6.20 -3.04 12.53
C GLY A 8 7.00 -3.24 11.25
N ILE A 9 6.79 -4.36 10.55
CA ILE A 9 7.45 -4.65 9.27
C ILE A 9 7.10 -3.58 8.22
N PHE A 10 5.84 -3.17 8.15
CA PHE A 10 5.41 -2.12 7.21
C PHE A 10 6.13 -0.79 7.48
N PHE A 11 6.23 -0.37 8.74
CA PHE A 11 6.97 0.85 9.09
C PHE A 11 8.46 0.75 8.77
N GLU A 12 9.12 -0.38 9.06
CA GLU A 12 10.53 -0.58 8.69
C GLU A 12 10.75 -0.48 7.17
N LEU A 13 9.85 -1.05 6.38
CA LEU A 13 9.91 -0.97 4.92
C LEU A 13 9.64 0.45 4.43
N LEU A 14 8.66 1.13 5.03
CA LEU A 14 8.30 2.50 4.70
C LEU A 14 9.44 3.46 4.99
N GLU A 15 10.09 3.37 6.15
CA GLU A 15 11.26 4.19 6.50
C GLU A 15 12.41 4.02 5.49
N ARG A 16 12.66 2.78 5.05
CA ARG A 16 13.69 2.50 4.04
C ARG A 16 13.37 3.12 2.68
N GLU A 17 12.12 3.05 2.24
CA GLU A 17 11.69 3.62 0.97
C GLU A 17 11.72 5.16 1.01
N LEU A 18 11.31 5.74 2.15
CA LEU A 18 11.27 7.18 2.38
C LEU A 18 12.65 7.81 2.61
N ALA A 19 13.71 7.01 2.77
CA ALA A 19 15.08 7.55 2.85
C ALA A 19 15.46 8.39 1.62
N GLY A 20 14.82 8.15 0.46
CA GLY A 20 14.98 8.96 -0.75
C GLY A 20 14.01 10.16 -0.88
N GLN A 21 13.07 10.33 0.06
CA GLN A 21 11.99 11.32 0.02
C GLN A 21 11.85 12.02 1.40
N PRO A 22 12.82 12.87 1.80
CA PRO A 22 12.89 13.41 3.15
C PRO A 22 11.69 14.27 3.56
N ASP A 23 11.08 14.99 2.61
CA ASP A 23 9.90 15.83 2.88
C ASP A 23 8.69 14.95 3.22
N LEU A 24 8.40 13.94 2.41
CA LEU A 24 7.32 12.97 2.67
C LEU A 24 7.56 12.20 3.96
N HIS A 25 8.82 11.88 4.27
CA HIS A 25 9.18 11.27 5.54
C HIS A 25 8.84 12.18 6.72
N ALA A 26 9.22 13.45 6.67
CA ALA A 26 8.94 14.42 7.72
C ALA A 26 7.44 14.61 7.93
N ASP A 27 6.66 14.72 6.86
CA ASP A 27 5.21 14.88 6.91
C ASP A 27 4.53 13.66 7.56
N LEU A 28 4.90 12.45 7.16
CA LEU A 28 4.36 11.22 7.75
C LEU A 28 4.75 11.08 9.23
N MET A 29 6.01 11.38 9.57
CA MET A 29 6.46 11.34 10.96
C MET A 29 5.75 12.38 11.83
N ALA A 30 5.43 13.55 11.28
CA ALA A 30 4.61 14.53 11.97
C ALA A 30 3.21 13.97 12.28
N VAL A 31 2.57 13.27 11.33
CA VAL A 31 1.29 12.60 11.57
C VAL A 31 1.42 11.53 12.66
N VAL A 32 2.46 10.67 12.60
CA VAL A 32 2.69 9.65 13.64
C VAL A 32 2.83 10.29 15.03
N GLN A 33 3.53 11.42 15.12
CA GLN A 33 3.83 12.07 16.39
C GLN A 33 2.64 12.84 16.97
N PHE A 34 1.91 13.57 16.12
CA PHE A 34 0.89 14.53 16.58
C PHE A 34 -0.54 14.02 16.43
N GLU A 35 -0.81 13.20 15.41
CA GLU A 35 -2.17 12.75 15.07
C GLU A 35 -2.22 11.27 14.64
N PRO A 36 -1.69 10.32 15.43
CA PRO A 36 -1.59 8.91 15.03
C PRO A 36 -2.95 8.27 14.74
N GLN A 37 -4.04 8.80 15.30
CA GLN A 37 -5.41 8.34 15.02
C GLN A 37 -5.80 8.48 13.55
N ILE A 38 -5.18 9.40 12.81
CA ILE A 38 -5.41 9.60 11.36
C ILE A 38 -4.96 8.37 10.56
N LEU A 39 -4.06 7.54 11.10
CA LEU A 39 -3.56 6.34 10.42
C LEU A 39 -4.49 5.13 10.59
N LEU A 40 -5.39 5.11 11.58
CA LEU A 40 -6.27 3.96 11.84
C LEU A 40 -7.17 3.62 10.64
N PRO A 41 -7.79 4.60 9.94
CA PRO A 41 -8.59 4.32 8.75
C PRO A 41 -7.77 3.83 7.55
N TRP A 42 -6.43 3.96 7.57
CA TRP A 42 -5.55 3.47 6.51
C TRP A 42 -5.21 1.99 6.65
N LEU A 43 -5.30 1.42 7.86
CA LEU A 43 -4.97 -0.01 8.07
C LEU A 43 -5.77 -0.95 7.15
N PRO A 44 -7.11 -0.79 6.99
CA PRO A 44 -7.87 -1.60 6.04
C PRO A 44 -7.46 -1.41 4.58
N VAL A 45 -7.02 -0.20 4.22
CA VAL A 45 -6.54 0.11 2.86
C VAL A 45 -5.23 -0.59 2.59
N ILE A 46 -4.31 -0.60 3.56
CA ILE A 46 -3.03 -1.31 3.46
C ILE A 46 -3.25 -2.83 3.40
N ASP A 47 -4.16 -3.37 4.21
CA ASP A 47 -4.57 -4.79 4.14
C ASP A 47 -5.10 -5.15 2.74
N MET A 48 -5.99 -4.30 2.20
CA MET A 48 -6.55 -4.49 0.86
C MET A 48 -5.46 -4.37 -0.22
N ALA A 49 -4.53 -3.42 -0.06
CA ALA A 49 -3.43 -3.21 -0.98
C ALA A 49 -2.50 -4.42 -0.99
N GLU A 50 -2.18 -4.98 0.17
CA GLU A 50 -1.35 -6.17 0.25
C GLU A 50 -2.02 -7.37 -0.42
N HIS A 51 -3.32 -7.56 -0.20
CA HIS A 51 -4.06 -8.62 -0.88
C HIS A 51 -4.08 -8.44 -2.40
N LYS A 52 -4.24 -7.19 -2.87
CA LYS A 52 -4.30 -6.86 -4.30
C LYS A 52 -2.94 -6.79 -5.00
N LEU A 53 -1.87 -6.40 -4.31
CA LEU A 53 -0.54 -6.16 -4.88
C LEU A 53 0.43 -7.30 -4.57
N GLY A 54 0.09 -8.16 -3.60
CA GLY A 54 0.70 -9.46 -3.35
C GLY A 54 1.66 -9.50 -2.16
N ASP A 55 2.31 -8.39 -1.82
CA ASP A 55 3.26 -8.32 -0.71
C ASP A 55 3.45 -6.88 -0.19
N LEU A 56 3.88 -6.75 1.07
CA LEU A 56 4.09 -5.45 1.72
C LEU A 56 5.16 -4.58 1.05
N ASN A 57 6.20 -5.16 0.45
CA ASN A 57 7.23 -4.39 -0.25
C ASN A 57 6.63 -3.65 -1.44
N THR A 58 5.77 -4.34 -2.20
CA THR A 58 5.06 -3.77 -3.33
C THR A 58 4.06 -2.71 -2.87
N VAL A 59 3.39 -2.92 -1.74
CA VAL A 59 2.49 -1.91 -1.14
C VAL A 59 3.25 -0.65 -0.77
N VAL A 60 4.42 -0.76 -0.09
CA VAL A 60 5.22 0.40 0.32
C VAL A 60 5.68 1.22 -0.89
N LYS A 61 6.15 0.55 -1.96
CA LYS A 61 6.48 1.24 -3.21
C LYS A 61 5.27 1.90 -3.83
N TRP A 62 4.13 1.22 -3.82
CA TRP A 62 2.89 1.76 -4.37
C TRP A 62 2.41 3.01 -3.62
N ILE A 63 2.44 3.02 -2.28
CA ILE A 63 1.98 4.18 -1.50
C ILE A 63 2.93 5.38 -1.57
N THR A 64 4.23 5.17 -1.86
CA THR A 64 5.23 6.24 -1.91
C THR A 64 5.54 6.74 -3.32
N CYS A 65 5.09 6.02 -4.35
CA CYS A 65 5.26 6.41 -5.75
C CYS A 65 4.15 7.38 -6.22
N PRO A 66 4.44 8.37 -7.07
CA PRO A 66 3.45 9.18 -7.78
C PRO A 66 2.46 8.38 -8.64
N HIS A 67 1.17 8.76 -8.62
CA HIS A 67 0.13 8.20 -9.50
C HIS A 67 -0.53 9.28 -10.35
N LEU A 68 -0.81 8.98 -11.62
CA LEU A 68 -1.43 9.94 -12.55
C LEU A 68 -2.85 10.30 -12.12
N GLU A 69 -3.58 9.32 -11.61
CA GLU A 69 -4.93 9.43 -11.06
C GLU A 69 -5.00 10.32 -9.82
N LEU A 70 -3.84 10.56 -9.18
CA LEU A 70 -3.67 11.47 -8.05
C LEU A 70 -2.92 12.76 -8.46
N ASN A 71 -2.91 13.11 -9.75
CA ASN A 71 -2.22 14.29 -10.30
C ASN A 71 -0.71 14.30 -9.99
N GLY A 72 -0.07 13.13 -9.99
CA GLY A 72 1.36 12.98 -9.68
C GLY A 72 1.69 12.97 -8.18
N MET A 73 0.69 12.93 -7.31
CA MET A 73 0.90 12.71 -5.88
C MET A 73 0.99 11.21 -5.56
N SER A 74 1.67 10.88 -4.46
CA SER A 74 1.64 9.53 -3.90
C SER A 74 0.45 9.37 -2.94
N PRO A 75 -0.06 8.13 -2.75
CA PRO A 75 -1.07 7.84 -1.74
C PRO A 75 -0.65 8.30 -0.34
N ALA A 76 0.63 8.15 0.01
CA ALA A 76 1.17 8.57 1.28
C ALA A 76 1.08 10.09 1.49
N SER A 77 1.21 10.90 0.44
CA SER A 77 1.03 12.36 0.51
C SER A 77 -0.41 12.78 0.83
N LEU A 78 -1.39 11.88 0.73
CA LEU A 78 -2.78 12.14 1.07
C LEU A 78 -3.11 11.83 2.54
N VAL A 79 -2.15 11.31 3.32
CA VAL A 79 -2.32 11.12 4.76
C VAL A 79 -2.55 12.50 5.41
N GLY A 80 -3.60 12.62 6.22
CA GLY A 80 -4.04 13.90 6.79
C GLY A 80 -5.03 14.69 5.92
N SER A 81 -5.25 14.29 4.66
CA SER A 81 -6.31 14.88 3.83
C SER A 81 -7.69 14.34 4.21
N ALA A 82 -8.71 15.19 4.15
CA ALA A 82 -10.09 14.85 4.56
C ALA A 82 -10.70 13.67 3.78
N ASP A 83 -10.33 13.50 2.51
CA ASP A 83 -10.81 12.47 1.59
C ASP A 83 -9.71 11.48 1.17
N GLY A 84 -8.53 11.52 1.81
CA GLY A 84 -7.36 10.75 1.40
C GLY A 84 -7.61 9.25 1.36
N VAL A 85 -8.25 8.70 2.40
CA VAL A 85 -8.59 7.27 2.50
C VAL A 85 -9.53 6.84 1.38
N GLU A 86 -10.57 7.64 1.10
CA GLU A 86 -11.55 7.34 0.06
C GLU A 86 -10.89 7.35 -1.32
N ARG A 87 -10.11 8.39 -1.63
CA ARG A 87 -9.41 8.51 -2.91
C ARG A 87 -8.42 7.39 -3.14
N VAL A 88 -7.64 7.02 -2.13
CA VAL A 88 -6.68 5.91 -2.23
C VAL A 88 -7.40 4.57 -2.35
N SER A 89 -8.52 4.38 -1.66
CA SER A 89 -9.35 3.18 -1.80
C SER A 89 -9.92 3.06 -3.22
N GLN A 90 -10.40 4.16 -3.80
CA GLN A 90 -10.89 4.21 -5.18
C GLN A 90 -9.76 3.96 -6.20
N LEU A 91 -8.58 4.53 -5.98
CA LEU A 91 -7.39 4.24 -6.79
C LEU A 91 -7.08 2.73 -6.74
N LEU A 92 -7.05 2.17 -5.53
CA LEU A 92 -6.76 0.76 -5.35
C LEU A 92 -7.82 -0.14 -6.01
N ALA A 93 -9.09 0.27 -5.99
CA ALA A 93 -10.19 -0.42 -6.63
C ALA A 93 -10.03 -0.53 -8.16
N GLN A 94 -9.42 0.47 -8.80
CA GLN A 94 -9.21 0.51 -10.25
C GLN A 94 -8.18 -0.51 -10.75
N TYR A 95 -7.21 -0.92 -9.91
CA TYR A 95 -6.32 -2.01 -10.30
C TYR A 95 -7.10 -3.30 -10.43
N ALA A 96 -6.94 -3.94 -11.60
CA ALA A 96 -7.36 -5.31 -11.81
C ALA A 96 -6.76 -6.21 -10.71
N PRO A 97 -7.50 -7.22 -10.21
CA PRO A 97 -6.92 -8.22 -9.31
C PRO A 97 -5.68 -8.84 -9.98
N LEU A 98 -4.66 -9.18 -9.18
CA LEU A 98 -3.43 -9.77 -9.68
C LEU A 98 -3.71 -10.89 -10.70
N PRO A 99 -2.90 -10.98 -11.76
CA PRO A 99 -3.08 -11.99 -12.79
C PRO A 99 -2.96 -13.42 -12.24
N PRO A 100 -3.66 -14.40 -12.84
CA PRO A 100 -3.92 -15.73 -12.28
C PRO A 100 -2.66 -16.58 -12.00
N TRP A 101 -1.49 -16.25 -12.56
CA TRP A 101 -0.23 -16.95 -12.27
C TRP A 101 0.41 -16.57 -10.91
N ARG A 102 -0.05 -15.49 -10.26
CA ARG A 102 0.27 -15.18 -8.86
C ARG A 102 -0.73 -15.79 -7.88
N ASN A 103 -1.72 -16.53 -8.38
CA ASN A 103 -2.63 -17.31 -7.57
C ASN A 103 -1.92 -18.64 -7.22
N PRO A 104 -1.52 -18.91 -5.96
CA PRO A 104 -0.79 -20.13 -5.60
C PRO A 104 -1.61 -21.42 -5.75
N GLN A 105 -2.85 -21.34 -6.24
CA GLN A 105 -3.73 -22.48 -6.56
C GLN A 105 -3.82 -22.80 -8.07
N GLY A 106 -2.93 -22.25 -8.89
CA GLY A 106 -2.87 -22.50 -10.33
C GLY A 106 -1.73 -23.41 -10.80
N SER A 107 -1.10 -24.17 -9.91
CA SER A 107 -0.06 -25.14 -10.30
C SER A 107 -0.69 -26.51 -10.53
N ASP A 108 -0.52 -27.03 -11.75
CA ASP A 108 -0.88 -28.37 -12.23
C ASP A 108 -2.40 -28.64 -12.34
N GLN A 109 -2.97 -28.87 -13.52
CA GLN A 109 -2.60 -29.94 -14.44
C GLN A 109 -2.93 -29.54 -15.89
N THR A 110 -1.95 -29.54 -16.78
CA THR A 110 -2.20 -29.73 -18.20
C THR A 110 -1.05 -30.55 -18.78
N GLU A 111 -1.15 -31.86 -18.60
CA GLU A 111 -0.31 -32.82 -19.31
C GLU A 111 -1.01 -33.14 -20.65
N PRO A 112 -0.40 -32.86 -21.82
CA PRO A 112 -0.94 -33.31 -23.09
C PRO A 112 -0.49 -34.76 -23.31
N GLN A 113 -1.43 -35.71 -23.25
CA GLN A 113 -1.17 -37.08 -23.73
C GLN A 113 -1.31 -37.10 -25.27
N ALA A 114 -0.23 -37.58 -25.89
CA ALA A 114 -0.11 -37.90 -27.30
C ALA A 114 -0.73 -39.27 -27.63
#